data_AF-A0A1I3UPU0-F1
#
_entry.id   AF-A0A1I3UPU0-F1
#
_cell.length_a   1.000
_cell.length_b   1.000
_cell.length_c   1.000
_cell.angle_alpha   90.00
_cell.angle_beta   90.00
_cell.angle_gamma   90.00
#
_symmetry.space_group_name_H-M   'P 1'
#
loop_
_entity.id
_entity.type
_entity.pdbx_description
1 polymer ?
#
loop_
_entity_poly.entity_id
_entity_poly.type
_entity_poly.pdbx_seq_one_letter_code
_entity_poly.pdbx_strand_id
1 'polypeptide(L)'
;MTHEPIRCGDWRSRGTALFAGQFLVRPRARSDESFLGYRLRVADVNGLSNPNWLECVEKTLPKTHGIARWCPYCLAVADRYWREEWYAGWPACLTHRSWLTSTCCSCRRTLRWKQVRFALCTCGAPLCNVKVDDFSPEILRLIGEQADSNTDLLSVAERWNLARFIGALARFGLQGKPLKKASRQSENIEQFLVTTGASLIADRPACFDLLDRLRAPPVGVSNVPLLPEVFPHLLTMLRKRLDEAERCWMLNLLDAYVTDSSRNVSSVLWERKGVAGRAGWEPGGRQKTRNPAIATVLAQTGVIVPVRRTRAGRQKFVISRTDLQSLQKAQRSLVTLKTAARYAGMSSRRIEALAKAGLITSTSTRIDKRSIDHLLDSIVGACARDAPALDDPVSVADALRLYVPVEASAVFFDRLVNGNVRLVPTRIKMPMLRQIFVDRCDVAASIRVAVESGSPLSIVEAARRLGIKQEVMYHLVNIGLVKTRTGKLRRRAARVIEADDLLKFTEQFAPLLTMAKAAGVSPRQAPEWARQSGVGLITGPSVDGGRQYWIRRPAGVDISRGVIPARVKD
;
A
#
# COMPACT_ATOMS: atom_id res chain seq x y z
N MET A 1 -24.61 -21.39 27.88
CA MET A 1 -25.80 -21.97 28.53
C MET A 1 -27.05 -21.53 27.79
N THR A 2 -27.63 -22.40 26.97
CA THR A 2 -28.98 -22.36 26.33
C THR A 2 -28.94 -23.29 25.12
N HIS A 3 -29.65 -24.41 24.97
CA HIS A 3 -30.49 -25.26 25.79
C HIS A 3 -30.16 -26.66 25.28
N GLU A 4 -29.52 -27.50 26.08
CA GLU A 4 -29.52 -28.93 25.78
C GLU A 4 -30.97 -29.41 25.93
N PRO A 5 -31.57 -30.06 24.91
CA PRO A 5 -32.76 -30.84 25.14
C PRO A 5 -32.36 -32.02 26.02
N ILE A 6 -32.62 -31.89 27.32
CA ILE A 6 -32.48 -32.98 28.26
C ILE A 6 -33.47 -34.09 27.84
N ARG A 7 -32.97 -35.33 27.86
CA ARG A 7 -33.67 -36.63 27.96
C ARG A 7 -33.92 -37.41 26.67
N CYS A 8 -32.84 -37.96 26.11
CA CYS A 8 -32.92 -39.21 25.35
C CYS A 8 -32.43 -40.43 26.17
N GLY A 9 -31.51 -40.24 27.13
CA GLY A 9 -30.97 -41.34 27.95
C GLY A 9 -31.96 -41.97 28.95
N ASP A 10 -32.92 -41.19 29.45
CA ASP A 10 -33.80 -41.57 30.56
C ASP A 10 -34.79 -42.69 30.18
N TRP A 11 -35.42 -42.64 29.01
CA TRP A 11 -36.41 -43.66 28.64
C TRP A 11 -35.75 -45.03 28.39
N ARG A 12 -34.52 -45.06 27.85
CA ARG A 12 -33.81 -46.32 27.57
C ARG A 12 -33.44 -47.06 28.86
N SER A 13 -33.18 -46.36 29.95
CA SER A 13 -32.94 -46.95 31.28
C SER A 13 -34.23 -47.27 32.04
N ARG A 14 -35.35 -46.57 31.75
CA ARG A 14 -36.66 -46.80 32.37
C ARG A 14 -37.32 -48.14 31.99
N GLY A 15 -36.82 -48.83 30.96
CA GLY A 15 -37.13 -50.24 30.69
C GLY A 15 -38.63 -50.59 30.76
N THR A 16 -38.98 -51.55 31.62
CA THR A 16 -40.34 -52.11 31.78
C THR A 16 -41.38 -51.08 32.22
N ALA A 17 -40.99 -49.94 32.79
CA ALA A 17 -41.90 -48.92 33.30
C ALA A 17 -42.57 -48.07 32.21
N LEU A 18 -42.00 -48.01 31.00
CA LEU A 18 -42.49 -47.15 29.90
C LEU A 18 -43.90 -47.51 29.40
N PHE A 19 -44.25 -48.79 29.49
CA PHE A 19 -45.54 -49.35 29.10
C PHE A 19 -46.12 -50.19 30.26
N ALA A 20 -45.92 -49.71 31.50
CA ALA A 20 -46.42 -50.39 32.69
C ALA A 20 -47.94 -50.60 32.62
N GLY A 21 -48.40 -51.79 33.05
CA GLY A 21 -49.80 -52.18 32.95
C GLY A 21 -50.22 -52.85 31.63
N GLN A 22 -49.29 -53.04 30.68
CA GLN A 22 -49.54 -53.73 29.41
C GLN A 22 -48.71 -55.02 29.30
N PHE A 23 -49.34 -56.14 28.90
CA PHE A 23 -48.66 -57.42 28.71
C PHE A 23 -48.04 -57.50 27.30
N LEU A 24 -46.80 -57.00 27.18
CA LEU A 24 -46.11 -56.85 25.90
C LEU A 24 -44.72 -57.48 25.90
N VAL A 25 -44.37 -58.11 24.78
CA VAL A 25 -42.99 -58.44 24.42
C VAL A 25 -42.23 -57.15 24.17
N ARG A 26 -41.17 -56.92 24.95
CA ARG A 26 -40.39 -55.68 24.95
C ARG A 26 -38.98 -55.98 24.47
N PRO A 27 -38.66 -55.77 23.18
CA PRO A 27 -37.29 -55.94 22.69
C PRO A 27 -36.34 -54.99 23.44
N ARG A 28 -35.06 -55.36 23.52
CA ARG A 28 -34.04 -54.49 24.13
C ARG A 28 -33.88 -53.21 23.31
N ALA A 29 -34.02 -52.06 23.97
CA ALA A 29 -33.79 -50.76 23.35
C ALA A 29 -32.31 -50.61 22.96
N ARG A 30 -32.03 -49.95 21.83
CA ARG A 30 -30.66 -49.67 21.39
C ARG A 30 -30.20 -48.29 21.81
N SER A 31 -28.88 -48.13 21.96
CA SER A 31 -28.26 -46.86 22.38
C SER A 31 -28.61 -45.68 21.47
N ASP A 32 -28.73 -45.91 20.16
CA ASP A 32 -29.02 -44.89 19.15
C ASP A 32 -30.43 -45.01 18.53
N GLU A 33 -31.31 -45.86 19.07
CA GLU A 33 -32.68 -46.04 18.55
C GLU A 33 -33.61 -44.93 19.02
N SER A 34 -34.41 -44.34 18.14
CA SER A 34 -35.39 -43.32 18.53
C SER A 34 -36.52 -43.85 19.40
N PHE A 35 -37.04 -43.05 20.32
CA PHE A 35 -38.20 -43.46 21.14
C PHE A 35 -39.43 -43.81 20.28
N LEU A 36 -39.74 -42.98 19.28
CA LEU A 36 -40.85 -43.23 18.36
C LEU A 36 -40.61 -44.50 17.53
N GLY A 37 -39.36 -44.75 17.14
CA GLY A 37 -38.89 -46.00 16.55
C GLY A 37 -39.10 -47.22 17.42
N TYR A 38 -38.69 -47.13 18.69
CA TYR A 38 -38.85 -48.18 19.67
C TYR A 38 -40.31 -48.53 19.90
N ARG A 39 -41.20 -47.52 19.98
CA ARG A 39 -42.66 -47.72 20.03
C ARG A 39 -43.18 -48.48 18.81
N LEU A 40 -42.71 -48.14 17.62
CA LEU A 40 -43.08 -48.87 16.40
C LEU A 40 -42.60 -50.32 16.46
N ARG A 41 -41.37 -50.57 16.94
CA ARG A 41 -40.80 -51.91 17.06
C ARG A 41 -41.51 -52.77 18.10
N VAL A 42 -41.86 -52.18 19.25
CA VAL A 42 -42.70 -52.83 20.28
C VAL A 42 -44.06 -53.19 19.70
N ALA A 43 -44.71 -52.28 18.98
CA ALA A 43 -45.99 -52.58 18.33
C ALA A 43 -45.87 -53.75 17.33
N ASP A 44 -44.83 -53.73 16.49
CA ASP A 44 -44.58 -54.76 15.47
C ASP A 44 -44.36 -56.16 16.05
N VAL A 45 -43.50 -56.29 17.06
CA VAL A 45 -43.21 -57.58 17.73
C VAL A 45 -44.44 -58.16 18.45
N ASN A 46 -45.40 -57.32 18.81
CA ASN A 46 -46.66 -57.75 19.42
C ASN A 46 -47.81 -57.85 18.41
N GLY A 47 -47.54 -57.79 17.09
CA GLY A 47 -48.55 -57.96 16.04
C GLY A 47 -49.50 -56.78 15.87
N LEU A 48 -49.14 -55.60 16.38
CA LEU A 48 -50.05 -54.47 16.49
C LEU A 48 -49.84 -53.45 15.37
N SER A 49 -50.87 -53.32 14.52
CA SER A 49 -50.81 -52.49 13.33
C SER A 49 -50.95 -50.98 13.58
N ASN A 50 -51.22 -50.48 14.79
CA ASN A 50 -51.34 -49.04 15.03
C ASN A 50 -50.59 -48.64 16.31
N PRO A 51 -49.41 -48.00 16.26
CA PRO A 51 -48.61 -47.72 17.45
C PRO A 51 -49.25 -46.72 18.44
N ASN A 52 -50.39 -46.11 18.10
CA ASN A 52 -51.04 -45.12 18.96
C ASN A 52 -51.78 -45.72 20.18
N TRP A 53 -52.06 -47.04 20.22
CA TRP A 53 -52.63 -47.68 21.41
C TRP A 53 -51.60 -47.82 22.55
N LEU A 54 -50.31 -47.68 22.26
CA LEU A 54 -49.25 -47.59 23.25
C LEU A 54 -49.31 -46.22 23.92
N GLU A 55 -50.23 -46.04 24.87
CA GLU A 55 -50.23 -44.88 25.75
C GLU A 55 -48.97 -44.90 26.62
N CYS A 56 -48.25 -43.78 26.62
CA CYS A 56 -47.12 -43.61 27.51
C CYS A 56 -47.47 -42.55 28.55
N VAL A 57 -47.32 -42.92 29.82
CA VAL A 57 -47.68 -42.09 30.98
C VAL A 57 -46.76 -40.86 31.10
N GLU A 58 -45.59 -40.91 30.45
CA GLU A 58 -44.54 -39.89 30.60
C GLU A 58 -44.72 -38.71 29.61
N LYS A 59 -45.08 -37.55 30.18
CA LYS A 59 -45.36 -36.31 29.43
C LYS A 59 -44.13 -35.70 28.73
N THR A 60 -42.92 -36.08 29.12
CA THR A 60 -41.64 -35.56 28.59
C THR A 60 -41.19 -36.25 27.30
N LEU A 61 -41.83 -37.36 26.92
CA LEU A 61 -41.41 -38.12 25.74
C LEU A 61 -41.92 -37.52 24.42
N PRO A 62 -41.19 -37.75 23.31
CA PRO A 62 -41.62 -37.32 21.97
C PRO A 62 -43.04 -37.80 21.63
N LYS A 63 -43.91 -36.85 21.27
CA LYS A 63 -45.26 -37.14 20.77
C LYS A 63 -45.21 -37.57 19.31
N THR A 64 -46.28 -38.23 18.82
CA THR A 64 -46.40 -38.70 17.41
C THR A 64 -46.68 -37.58 16.39
N HIS A 65 -46.28 -36.34 16.69
CA HIS A 65 -46.40 -35.21 15.78
C HIS A 65 -45.10 -35.01 15.01
N GLY A 66 -45.20 -34.65 13.73
CA GLY A 66 -44.04 -34.38 12.87
C GLY A 66 -43.92 -35.34 11.70
N ILE A 67 -42.97 -35.03 10.81
CA ILE A 67 -42.63 -35.83 9.65
C ILE A 67 -41.72 -36.98 10.12
N ALA A 68 -41.97 -38.19 9.63
CA ALA A 68 -41.13 -39.35 9.86
C ALA A 68 -40.17 -39.50 8.68
N ARG A 69 -38.87 -39.51 8.97
CA ARG A 69 -37.80 -39.69 8.00
C ARG A 69 -37.11 -41.01 8.23
N TRP A 70 -36.70 -41.67 7.15
CA TRP A 70 -35.98 -42.93 7.26
C TRP A 70 -34.98 -43.14 6.12
N CYS A 71 -34.05 -44.05 6.37
CA CYS A 71 -33.17 -44.60 5.34
C CYS A 71 -33.73 -45.96 4.90
N PRO A 72 -34.12 -46.13 3.61
CA PRO A 72 -34.64 -47.40 3.10
C PRO A 72 -33.65 -48.56 3.28
N TYR A 73 -32.36 -48.29 3.10
CA TYR A 73 -31.29 -49.29 3.25
C TYR A 73 -31.12 -49.76 4.70
N CYS A 74 -31.19 -48.85 5.69
CA CYS A 74 -31.19 -49.24 7.11
C CYS A 74 -32.45 -50.02 7.52
N LEU A 75 -33.57 -49.85 6.83
CA LEU A 75 -34.79 -50.63 7.09
C LEU A 75 -34.85 -51.93 6.27
N ALA A 76 -33.93 -52.15 5.33
CA ALA A 76 -33.82 -53.37 4.55
C ALA A 76 -33.06 -54.49 5.29
N VAL A 77 -32.17 -54.13 6.23
CA VAL A 77 -31.39 -55.11 7.00
C VAL A 77 -32.27 -55.90 7.98
N ALA A 78 -31.86 -57.13 8.30
CA ALA A 78 -32.59 -58.01 9.23
C ALA A 78 -32.76 -57.38 10.61
N ASP A 79 -31.72 -56.73 11.12
CA ASP A 79 -31.69 -56.10 12.44
C ASP A 79 -32.12 -54.62 12.41
N ARG A 80 -33.15 -54.30 11.61
CA ARG A 80 -33.65 -52.93 11.39
C ARG A 80 -34.18 -52.26 12.67
N TYR A 81 -34.04 -50.94 12.73
CA TYR A 81 -34.63 -50.08 13.73
C TYR A 81 -34.57 -48.63 13.24
N TRP A 82 -35.31 -47.73 13.90
CA TRP A 82 -35.33 -46.31 13.56
C TRP A 82 -34.37 -45.55 14.46
N ARG A 83 -33.37 -44.89 13.86
CA ARG A 83 -32.32 -44.17 14.61
C ARG A 83 -32.81 -42.83 15.14
N GLU A 84 -32.30 -42.41 16.30
CA GLU A 84 -32.58 -41.10 16.93
C GLU A 84 -32.18 -39.94 16.02
N GLU A 85 -31.06 -40.08 15.30
CA GLU A 85 -30.57 -39.08 14.34
C GLU A 85 -31.56 -38.79 13.20
N TRP A 86 -32.42 -39.74 12.83
CA TRP A 86 -33.43 -39.50 11.79
C TRP A 86 -34.57 -38.59 12.27
N TYR A 87 -34.82 -38.60 13.59
CA TYR A 87 -35.84 -37.80 14.23
C TYR A 87 -35.31 -36.43 14.66
N ALA A 88 -34.19 -36.41 15.39
CA ALA A 88 -33.63 -35.20 16.01
C ALA A 88 -32.43 -34.60 15.24
N GLY A 89 -31.83 -35.36 14.34
CA GLY A 89 -30.60 -35.00 13.63
C GLY A 89 -30.82 -34.56 12.18
N TRP A 90 -29.79 -34.78 11.36
CA TRP A 90 -29.79 -34.35 9.95
C TRP A 90 -30.69 -35.23 9.09
N PRO A 91 -31.26 -34.71 7.98
CA PRO A 91 -32.03 -35.49 7.04
C PRO A 91 -31.13 -36.40 6.18
N ALA A 92 -30.11 -37.01 6.75
CA ALA A 92 -29.06 -37.76 6.07
C ALA A 92 -28.74 -39.08 6.80
N CYS A 93 -28.38 -40.11 6.06
CA CYS A 93 -27.85 -41.36 6.59
C CYS A 93 -26.36 -41.46 6.28
N LEU A 94 -25.51 -41.31 7.31
CA LEU A 94 -24.05 -41.40 7.14
C LEU A 94 -23.58 -42.83 6.84
N THR A 95 -24.28 -43.84 7.37
CA THR A 95 -23.95 -45.26 7.12
C THR A 95 -24.08 -45.64 5.65
N HIS A 96 -25.17 -45.22 5.00
CA HIS A 96 -25.46 -45.53 3.60
C HIS A 96 -25.20 -44.36 2.65
N ARG A 97 -24.61 -43.27 3.15
CA ARG A 97 -24.22 -42.08 2.37
C ARG A 97 -25.31 -41.55 1.43
N SER A 98 -26.53 -41.46 1.94
CA SER A 98 -27.73 -41.08 1.20
C SER A 98 -28.66 -40.18 2.02
N TRP A 99 -29.52 -39.44 1.34
CA TRP A 99 -30.52 -38.60 1.98
C TRP A 99 -31.67 -39.43 2.57
N LEU A 100 -32.19 -39.00 3.72
CA LEU A 100 -33.40 -39.61 4.28
C LEU A 100 -34.61 -39.15 3.47
N THR A 101 -35.57 -40.06 3.29
CA THR A 101 -36.85 -39.74 2.67
C THR A 101 -37.94 -39.66 3.73
N SER A 102 -38.96 -38.85 3.46
CA SER A 102 -40.24 -38.88 4.16
C SER A 102 -41.40 -39.33 3.29
N THR A 103 -41.19 -39.64 2.00
CA THR A 103 -42.29 -39.87 1.06
C THR A 103 -42.36 -41.34 0.65
N CYS A 104 -43.57 -41.91 0.72
CA CYS A 104 -43.79 -43.29 0.31
C CYS A 104 -43.78 -43.43 -1.23
N CYS A 105 -43.08 -44.42 -1.78
CA CYS A 105 -43.02 -44.64 -3.24
C CYS A 105 -44.37 -45.06 -3.87
N SER A 106 -45.25 -45.70 -3.09
CA SER A 106 -46.55 -46.18 -3.57
C SER A 106 -47.62 -45.08 -3.49
N CYS A 107 -47.91 -44.58 -2.28
CA CYS A 107 -48.99 -43.60 -2.10
C CYS A 107 -48.56 -42.14 -2.28
N ARG A 108 -47.26 -41.86 -2.44
CA ARG A 108 -46.65 -40.51 -2.60
C ARG A 108 -46.96 -39.50 -1.49
N ARG A 109 -47.49 -39.96 -0.35
CA ARG A 109 -47.75 -39.11 0.81
C ARG A 109 -46.48 -38.93 1.64
N THR A 110 -46.26 -37.70 2.12
CA THR A 110 -45.29 -37.41 3.18
C THR A 110 -45.74 -38.07 4.47
N LEU A 111 -44.94 -39.02 4.96
CA LEU A 111 -45.24 -39.81 6.14
C LEU A 111 -45.03 -38.99 7.40
N ARG A 112 -46.06 -38.97 8.23
CA ARG A 112 -45.98 -38.52 9.62
C ARG A 112 -45.91 -39.73 10.54
N TRP A 113 -45.43 -39.55 11.76
CA TRP A 113 -45.32 -40.64 12.74
C TRP A 113 -46.63 -41.40 12.99
N LYS A 114 -47.80 -40.75 12.86
CA LYS A 114 -49.12 -41.41 12.93
C LYS A 114 -49.42 -42.37 11.75
N GLN A 115 -48.79 -42.12 10.60
CA GLN A 115 -49.03 -42.80 9.33
C GLN A 115 -47.97 -43.85 8.99
N VAL A 116 -46.98 -44.02 9.85
CA VAL A 116 -45.89 -45.00 9.74
C VAL A 116 -46.26 -46.25 10.56
N ARG A 117 -45.84 -47.40 10.03
CA ARG A 117 -45.68 -48.67 10.75
C ARG A 117 -44.19 -49.01 10.80
N PHE A 118 -43.79 -50.03 11.55
CA PHE A 118 -42.39 -50.29 11.79
C PHE A 118 -41.53 -50.41 10.53
N ALA A 119 -41.98 -51.18 9.53
CA ALA A 119 -41.31 -51.30 8.22
C ALA A 119 -42.23 -50.98 7.03
N LEU A 120 -43.48 -50.56 7.29
CA LEU A 120 -44.51 -50.36 6.27
C LEU A 120 -45.11 -48.96 6.36
N CYS A 121 -45.57 -48.47 5.21
CA CYS A 121 -46.50 -47.36 5.17
C CYS A 121 -47.90 -47.82 5.60
N THR A 122 -48.75 -46.90 6.04
CA THR A 122 -50.19 -47.16 6.25
C THR A 122 -50.91 -47.67 5.00
N CYS A 123 -50.39 -47.43 3.79
CA CYS A 123 -50.90 -48.01 2.55
C CYS A 123 -50.45 -49.46 2.29
N GLY A 124 -49.66 -50.06 3.19
CA GLY A 124 -49.11 -51.41 3.05
C GLY A 124 -47.78 -51.50 2.31
N ALA A 125 -47.34 -50.44 1.65
CA ALA A 125 -46.07 -50.46 0.91
C ALA A 125 -44.83 -50.57 1.84
N PRO A 126 -43.84 -51.42 1.50
CA PRO A 126 -42.58 -51.52 2.25
C PRO A 126 -41.76 -50.24 2.18
N LEU A 127 -41.27 -49.77 3.33
CA LEU A 127 -40.46 -48.55 3.42
C LEU A 127 -39.03 -48.74 2.89
N CYS A 128 -38.55 -49.98 2.79
CA CYS A 128 -37.24 -50.32 2.24
C CYS A 128 -37.16 -50.23 0.71
N ASN A 129 -38.29 -50.18 0.00
CA ASN A 129 -38.33 -50.19 -1.46
C ASN A 129 -38.25 -48.79 -2.08
N VAL A 130 -38.07 -47.75 -1.28
CA VAL A 130 -37.95 -46.38 -1.77
C VAL A 130 -36.53 -46.14 -2.25
N LYS A 131 -36.38 -45.63 -3.47
CA LYS A 131 -35.09 -45.13 -3.96
C LYS A 131 -34.84 -43.74 -3.38
N VAL A 132 -33.66 -43.52 -2.84
CA VAL A 132 -33.21 -42.23 -2.29
C VAL A 132 -32.02 -41.70 -3.06
N ASP A 133 -31.85 -40.39 -3.02
CA ASP A 133 -30.69 -39.73 -3.60
C ASP A 133 -29.44 -40.02 -2.76
N ASP A 134 -28.36 -40.41 -3.44
CA ASP A 134 -27.05 -40.56 -2.82
C ASP A 134 -26.42 -39.18 -2.55
N PHE A 135 -25.41 -39.15 -1.67
CA PHE A 135 -24.64 -37.94 -1.43
C PHE A 135 -23.85 -37.53 -2.68
N SER A 136 -23.84 -36.22 -2.92
CA SER A 136 -22.97 -35.66 -3.95
C SER A 136 -21.49 -35.77 -3.54
N PRO A 137 -20.54 -35.70 -4.49
CA PRO A 137 -19.11 -35.77 -4.20
C PRO A 137 -18.64 -34.76 -3.14
N GLU A 138 -19.23 -33.56 -3.13
CA GLU A 138 -18.90 -32.50 -2.18
C GLU A 138 -19.31 -32.87 -0.76
N ILE A 139 -20.45 -33.54 -0.59
CA ILE A 139 -20.89 -34.04 0.72
C ILE A 139 -20.05 -35.22 1.16
N LEU A 140 -19.67 -36.12 0.24
CA LEU A 140 -18.75 -37.21 0.55
C LEU A 140 -17.40 -36.68 1.06
N ARG A 141 -16.88 -35.61 0.47
CA ARG A 141 -15.69 -34.90 0.98
C ARG A 141 -15.95 -34.23 2.33
N LEU A 142 -17.11 -33.60 2.51
CA LEU A 142 -17.50 -32.94 3.76
C LEU A 142 -17.51 -33.91 4.95
N ILE A 143 -17.96 -35.15 4.77
CA ILE A 143 -18.04 -36.17 5.82
C ILE A 143 -16.82 -37.11 5.86
N GLY A 144 -16.00 -37.12 4.81
CA GLY A 144 -14.84 -37.99 4.68
C GLY A 144 -13.70 -37.64 5.65
N GLU A 145 -12.78 -38.58 5.85
CA GLU A 145 -11.57 -38.35 6.67
C GLU A 145 -10.45 -37.65 5.88
N GLN A 146 -10.59 -37.56 4.56
CA GLN A 146 -9.62 -36.88 3.69
C GLN A 146 -10.18 -35.55 3.17
N ALA A 147 -9.56 -34.44 3.60
CA ALA A 147 -8.83 -33.51 2.73
C ALA A 147 -8.91 -32.05 3.23
N ASP A 148 -7.76 -31.38 3.13
CA ASP A 148 -7.45 -29.97 3.35
C ASP A 148 -7.26 -29.50 4.80
N SER A 149 -6.01 -29.09 5.09
CA SER A 149 -5.41 -28.76 6.40
C SER A 149 -6.13 -27.72 7.27
N ASN A 150 -7.20 -27.10 6.78
CA ASN A 150 -7.99 -26.11 7.52
C ASN A 150 -9.31 -26.67 8.09
N THR A 151 -9.84 -27.80 7.59
CA THR A 151 -11.08 -28.41 8.10
C THR A 151 -10.86 -29.63 8.99
N ASP A 152 -9.63 -30.13 9.07
CA ASP A 152 -9.27 -31.35 9.82
C ASP A 152 -9.53 -31.25 11.34
N LEU A 153 -9.63 -30.03 11.87
CA LEU A 153 -9.93 -29.78 13.28
C LEU A 153 -11.43 -29.85 13.61
N LEU A 154 -12.30 -29.97 12.60
CA LEU A 154 -13.76 -30.01 12.77
C LEU A 154 -14.27 -31.45 12.67
N SER A 155 -15.08 -31.86 13.65
CA SER A 155 -15.86 -33.09 13.59
C SER A 155 -16.81 -33.09 12.39
N VAL A 156 -17.30 -34.27 11.99
CA VAL A 156 -18.29 -34.40 10.90
C VAL A 156 -19.53 -33.54 11.19
N ALA A 157 -19.92 -33.43 12.46
CA ALA A 157 -21.05 -32.60 12.87
C ALA A 157 -20.83 -31.11 12.69
N GLU A 158 -19.66 -30.63 13.09
CA GLU A 158 -19.30 -29.22 12.91
C GLU A 158 -19.17 -28.87 11.43
N ARG A 159 -18.59 -29.78 10.62
CA ARG A 159 -18.53 -29.62 9.16
C ARG A 159 -19.92 -29.53 8.52
N TRP A 160 -20.84 -30.39 8.94
CA TRP A 160 -22.22 -30.39 8.45
C TRP A 160 -22.97 -29.10 8.80
N ASN A 161 -22.88 -28.66 10.06
CA ASN A 161 -23.50 -27.43 10.53
C ASN A 161 -22.92 -26.19 9.85
N LEU A 162 -21.60 -26.15 9.66
CA LEU A 162 -20.92 -25.09 8.93
C LEU A 162 -21.39 -25.04 7.46
N ALA A 163 -21.48 -26.18 6.78
CA ALA A 163 -22.00 -26.26 5.42
C ALA A 163 -23.44 -25.73 5.36
N ARG A 164 -24.32 -26.22 6.25
CA ARG A 164 -25.69 -25.71 6.37
C ARG A 164 -25.73 -24.19 6.57
N PHE A 165 -24.86 -23.64 7.41
CA PHE A 165 -24.79 -22.21 7.68
C PHE A 165 -24.36 -21.41 6.45
N ILE A 166 -23.28 -21.81 5.79
CA ILE A 166 -22.76 -21.15 4.58
C ILE A 166 -23.76 -21.25 3.43
N GLY A 167 -24.40 -22.41 3.24
CA GLY A 167 -25.47 -22.57 2.26
C GLY A 167 -26.66 -21.67 2.56
N ALA A 168 -27.02 -21.48 3.84
CA ALA A 168 -28.08 -20.55 4.23
C ALA A 168 -27.70 -19.09 3.92
N LEU A 169 -26.44 -18.71 4.11
CA LEU A 169 -25.93 -17.41 3.68
C LEU A 169 -26.00 -17.25 2.16
N ALA A 170 -25.62 -18.27 1.40
CA ALA A 170 -25.70 -18.26 -0.06
C ALA A 170 -27.13 -18.10 -0.57
N ARG A 171 -28.09 -18.80 0.06
CA ARG A 171 -29.48 -18.80 -0.40
C ARG A 171 -30.29 -17.58 0.02
N PHE A 172 -30.10 -17.11 1.25
CA PHE A 172 -30.96 -16.10 1.87
C PHE A 172 -30.24 -14.78 2.17
N GLY A 173 -28.92 -14.73 2.03
CA GLY A 173 -28.10 -13.56 2.33
C GLY A 173 -27.96 -13.28 3.83
N LEU A 174 -27.50 -12.05 4.13
CA LEU A 174 -27.36 -11.55 5.51
C LEU A 174 -28.69 -11.01 6.07
N GLN A 175 -29.72 -10.85 5.23
CA GLN A 175 -30.97 -10.18 5.57
C GLN A 175 -32.10 -11.18 5.87
N GLY A 176 -32.84 -10.92 6.96
CA GLY A 176 -33.82 -11.87 7.50
C GLY A 176 -33.15 -13.03 8.24
N LYS A 177 -33.88 -13.78 9.07
CA LYS A 177 -33.33 -14.89 9.87
C LYS A 177 -33.09 -16.10 8.93
N PRO A 178 -31.90 -16.31 8.35
CA PRO A 178 -31.70 -17.24 7.22
C PRO A 178 -32.00 -18.68 7.64
N LEU A 179 -31.50 -19.03 8.82
CA LEU A 179 -31.71 -20.33 9.45
C LEU A 179 -33.18 -20.56 9.86
N LYS A 180 -33.94 -19.53 10.25
CA LYS A 180 -35.37 -19.68 10.57
C LYS A 180 -36.22 -19.92 9.31
N LYS A 181 -35.80 -19.38 8.16
CA LYS A 181 -36.42 -19.67 6.86
C LYS A 181 -36.05 -21.09 6.39
N ALA A 182 -34.78 -21.48 6.53
CA ALA A 182 -34.31 -22.84 6.26
C ALA A 182 -35.09 -23.91 7.06
N SER A 183 -35.23 -23.74 8.37
CA SER A 183 -35.90 -24.72 9.25
C SER A 183 -37.41 -24.82 9.06
N ARG A 184 -38.05 -23.96 8.25
CA ARG A 184 -39.50 -23.95 8.02
C ARG A 184 -39.92 -24.76 6.79
N GLN A 185 -38.98 -25.25 6.00
CA GLN A 185 -39.27 -25.79 4.68
C GLN A 185 -38.80 -27.25 4.54
N SER A 186 -39.27 -27.92 3.48
CA SER A 186 -39.15 -29.35 3.19
C SER A 186 -37.71 -29.90 3.21
N GLU A 187 -37.59 -31.23 3.28
CA GLU A 187 -36.30 -31.98 3.18
C GLU A 187 -35.39 -31.50 2.04
N ASN A 188 -35.95 -31.17 0.88
CA ASN A 188 -35.19 -30.72 -0.29
C ASN A 188 -34.38 -29.43 -0.04
N ILE A 189 -34.82 -28.58 0.90
CA ILE A 189 -34.10 -27.34 1.18
C ILE A 189 -32.89 -27.59 2.06
N GLU A 190 -32.97 -28.52 3.01
CA GLU A 190 -31.80 -28.92 3.78
C GLU A 190 -30.72 -29.55 2.90
N GLN A 191 -31.13 -30.45 2.01
CA GLN A 191 -30.25 -31.03 0.99
C GLN A 191 -29.57 -29.94 0.16
N PHE A 192 -30.35 -29.02 -0.40
CA PHE A 192 -29.81 -27.91 -1.18
C PHE A 192 -28.80 -27.05 -0.38
N LEU A 193 -29.13 -26.68 0.85
CA LEU A 193 -28.28 -25.82 1.68
C LEU A 193 -26.97 -26.50 2.03
N VAL A 194 -27.01 -27.76 2.48
CA VAL A 194 -25.79 -28.49 2.85
C VAL A 194 -24.93 -28.75 1.62
N THR A 195 -25.51 -29.19 0.49
CA THR A 195 -24.75 -29.38 -0.75
C THR A 195 -24.08 -28.07 -1.20
N THR A 196 -24.83 -26.97 -1.25
CA THR A 196 -24.27 -25.65 -1.63
C THR A 196 -23.14 -25.23 -0.68
N GLY A 197 -23.34 -25.41 0.62
CA GLY A 197 -22.33 -25.09 1.62
C GLY A 197 -21.08 -25.96 1.54
N ALA A 198 -21.25 -27.26 1.27
CA ALA A 198 -20.15 -28.20 1.12
C ALA A 198 -19.24 -27.80 -0.06
N SER A 199 -19.85 -27.42 -1.20
CA SER A 199 -19.11 -26.90 -2.35
C SER A 199 -18.31 -25.65 -2.00
N LEU A 200 -18.90 -24.71 -1.26
CA LEU A 200 -18.25 -23.45 -0.86
C LEU A 200 -17.15 -23.64 0.20
N ILE A 201 -17.25 -24.67 1.05
CA ILE A 201 -16.18 -25.03 2.00
C ILE A 201 -14.98 -25.59 1.24
N ALA A 202 -15.23 -26.42 0.23
CA ALA A 202 -14.18 -27.04 -0.59
C ALA A 202 -13.51 -26.04 -1.57
N ASP A 203 -14.22 -25.01 -2.01
CA ASP A 203 -13.74 -24.00 -2.96
C ASP A 203 -13.67 -22.61 -2.31
N ARG A 204 -12.46 -22.25 -1.83
CA ARG A 204 -12.21 -20.96 -1.18
C ARG A 204 -12.47 -19.76 -2.11
N PRO A 205 -11.98 -19.72 -3.36
CA PRO A 205 -12.36 -18.69 -4.32
C PRO A 205 -13.87 -18.51 -4.46
N ALA A 206 -14.64 -19.59 -4.65
CA ALA A 206 -16.10 -19.49 -4.75
C ALA A 206 -16.75 -18.95 -3.46
N CYS A 207 -16.16 -19.25 -2.31
CA CYS A 207 -16.58 -18.68 -1.02
C CYS A 207 -16.29 -17.16 -0.95
N PHE A 208 -15.18 -16.69 -1.50
CA PHE A 208 -14.86 -15.26 -1.60
C PHE A 208 -15.83 -14.54 -2.53
N ASP A 209 -16.20 -15.15 -3.67
CA ASP A 209 -17.23 -14.60 -4.56
C ASP A 209 -18.58 -14.48 -3.86
N LEU A 210 -18.93 -15.45 -3.02
CA LEU A 210 -20.11 -15.33 -2.16
C LEU A 210 -19.98 -14.14 -1.22
N LEU A 211 -18.84 -13.98 -0.52
CA LEU A 211 -18.62 -12.84 0.36
C LEU A 211 -18.73 -11.52 -0.42
N ASP A 212 -18.18 -11.42 -1.63
CA ASP A 212 -18.32 -10.24 -2.47
C ASP A 212 -19.79 -9.91 -2.81
N ARG A 213 -20.60 -10.93 -3.14
CA ARG A 213 -22.05 -10.77 -3.35
C ARG A 213 -22.81 -10.33 -2.09
N LEU A 214 -22.30 -10.67 -0.90
CA LEU A 214 -22.94 -10.32 0.38
C LEU A 214 -22.54 -8.94 0.90
N ARG A 215 -21.60 -8.24 0.25
CA ARG A 215 -21.16 -6.91 0.68
C ARG A 215 -22.32 -5.92 0.62
N ALA A 216 -22.51 -5.20 1.71
CA ALA A 216 -23.37 -4.02 1.70
C ALA A 216 -22.75 -2.93 0.82
N PRO A 217 -23.56 -2.17 0.06
CA PRO A 217 -23.06 -1.07 -0.76
C PRO A 217 -22.35 -0.02 0.12
N PRO A 218 -21.27 0.60 -0.38
CA PRO A 218 -20.48 1.54 0.40
C PRO A 218 -21.31 2.78 0.76
N VAL A 219 -21.33 3.11 2.05
CA VAL A 219 -21.95 4.35 2.55
C VAL A 219 -20.90 5.47 2.48
N GLY A 220 -20.74 6.05 1.28
CA GLY A 220 -19.87 7.20 1.02
C GLY A 220 -18.59 6.90 0.24
N VAL A 221 -18.04 7.94 -0.41
CA VAL A 221 -17.07 7.82 -1.52
C VAL A 221 -15.59 7.77 -1.06
N SER A 222 -15.27 8.04 0.22
CA SER A 222 -13.89 8.37 0.60
C SER A 222 -13.32 7.64 1.83
N ASN A 223 -14.04 6.70 2.45
CA ASN A 223 -13.56 5.97 3.62
C ASN A 223 -13.55 4.47 3.38
N VAL A 224 -12.44 3.82 3.75
CA VAL A 224 -12.38 2.35 3.78
C VAL A 224 -13.37 1.82 4.82
N PRO A 225 -14.32 0.94 4.45
CA PRO A 225 -15.31 0.41 5.38
C PRO A 225 -14.70 -0.64 6.31
N LEU A 226 -15.24 -0.77 7.52
CA LEU A 226 -14.90 -1.86 8.43
C LEU A 226 -15.64 -3.14 8.03
N LEU A 227 -15.10 -4.31 8.38
CA LEU A 227 -15.77 -5.60 8.17
C LEU A 227 -17.23 -5.62 8.66
N PRO A 228 -17.59 -5.11 9.86
CA PRO A 228 -18.99 -5.07 10.30
C PRO A 228 -19.88 -4.10 9.52
N GLU A 229 -19.29 -3.11 8.83
CA GLU A 229 -20.01 -2.17 7.96
C GLU A 229 -20.28 -2.83 6.60
N VAL A 230 -19.32 -3.59 6.07
CA VAL A 230 -19.45 -4.38 4.83
C VAL A 230 -20.38 -5.58 5.01
N PHE A 231 -20.32 -6.24 6.17
CA PHE A 231 -21.12 -7.41 6.50
C PHE A 231 -21.95 -7.18 7.77
N PRO A 232 -23.04 -6.39 7.68
CA PRO A 232 -23.91 -6.16 8.83
C PRO A 232 -24.40 -7.47 9.42
N HIS A 233 -24.41 -7.56 10.75
CA HIS A 233 -24.89 -8.71 11.52
C HIS A 233 -24.10 -10.03 11.39
N LEU A 234 -23.18 -10.18 10.43
CA LEU A 234 -22.45 -11.44 10.21
C LEU A 234 -21.72 -11.91 11.47
N LEU A 235 -20.88 -11.05 12.07
CA LEU A 235 -20.15 -11.39 13.30
C LEU A 235 -21.08 -11.70 14.49
N THR A 236 -22.29 -11.16 14.50
CA THR A 236 -23.31 -11.48 15.51
C THR A 236 -23.95 -12.84 15.24
N MET A 237 -24.18 -13.19 13.97
CA MET A 237 -24.66 -14.51 13.58
C MET A 237 -23.64 -15.59 13.93
N LEU A 238 -22.36 -15.40 13.58
CA LEU A 238 -21.29 -16.33 13.92
C LEU A 238 -21.25 -16.62 15.41
N ARG A 239 -21.34 -15.59 16.26
CA ARG A 239 -21.34 -15.75 17.73
C ARG A 239 -22.58 -16.44 18.31
N LYS A 240 -23.74 -16.37 17.62
CA LYS A 240 -25.03 -16.87 18.13
C LYS A 240 -25.45 -18.22 17.56
N ARG A 241 -24.76 -18.70 16.53
CA ARG A 241 -25.21 -19.84 15.70
C ARG A 241 -24.15 -20.90 15.48
N LEU A 242 -22.88 -20.56 15.66
CA LEU A 242 -21.77 -21.47 15.50
C LEU A 242 -21.06 -21.65 16.84
N ASP A 243 -20.57 -22.85 17.05
CA ASP A 243 -19.74 -23.21 18.20
C ASP A 243 -18.30 -22.72 17.99
N GLU A 244 -17.43 -22.88 19.00
CA GLU A 244 -16.11 -22.25 19.01
C GLU A 244 -15.24 -22.62 17.81
N ALA A 245 -15.20 -23.91 17.45
CA ALA A 245 -14.36 -24.41 16.37
C ALA A 245 -14.86 -23.92 14.99
N GLU A 246 -16.15 -24.07 14.72
CA GLU A 246 -16.83 -23.57 13.52
C GLU A 246 -16.65 -22.04 13.37
N ARG A 247 -16.80 -21.31 14.47
CA ARG A 247 -16.60 -19.86 14.50
C ARG A 247 -15.15 -19.49 14.23
N CYS A 248 -14.19 -20.21 14.80
CA CYS A 248 -12.76 -20.00 14.52
C CYS A 248 -12.46 -20.20 13.04
N TRP A 249 -13.01 -21.24 12.42
CA TRP A 249 -12.87 -21.47 10.99
C TRP A 249 -13.40 -20.30 10.16
N MET A 250 -14.63 -19.84 10.43
CA MET A 250 -15.23 -18.70 9.73
C MET A 250 -14.43 -17.41 9.92
N LEU A 251 -13.88 -17.17 11.11
CA LEU A 251 -13.05 -16.00 11.36
C LEU A 251 -11.73 -16.06 10.58
N ASN A 252 -11.11 -17.24 10.48
CA ASN A 252 -9.89 -17.42 9.67
C ASN A 252 -10.18 -17.24 8.17
N LEU A 253 -11.34 -17.70 7.69
CA LEU A 253 -11.80 -17.45 6.32
C LEU A 253 -11.97 -15.94 6.07
N LEU A 254 -12.58 -15.21 6.99
CA LEU A 254 -12.74 -13.75 6.89
C LEU A 254 -11.40 -13.01 6.93
N ASP A 255 -10.42 -13.50 7.70
CA ASP A 255 -9.07 -12.91 7.77
C ASP A 255 -8.35 -13.08 6.42
N ALA A 256 -8.49 -14.28 5.82
CA ALA A 256 -7.98 -14.57 4.49
C ALA A 256 -8.67 -13.71 3.41
N TYR A 257 -10.00 -13.57 3.47
CA TYR A 257 -10.78 -12.73 2.56
C TYR A 257 -10.38 -11.25 2.67
N VAL A 258 -10.19 -10.71 3.87
CA VAL A 258 -9.73 -9.32 4.06
C VAL A 258 -8.36 -9.12 3.43
N THR A 259 -7.46 -10.09 3.61
CA THR A 259 -6.12 -10.06 2.99
C THR A 259 -6.21 -10.08 1.47
N ASP A 260 -7.09 -10.91 0.89
CA ASP A 260 -7.30 -10.98 -0.55
C ASP A 260 -7.95 -9.70 -1.12
N SER A 261 -9.00 -9.21 -0.48
CA SER A 261 -9.70 -7.97 -0.85
C SER A 261 -8.80 -6.73 -0.81
N SER A 262 -7.72 -6.76 -0.03
CA SER A 262 -6.73 -5.67 0.02
C SER A 262 -5.81 -5.62 -1.21
N ARG A 263 -5.71 -6.73 -1.96
CA ARG A 263 -5.01 -6.78 -3.25
C ARG A 263 -5.92 -6.32 -4.40
N ASN A 264 -7.23 -6.42 -4.19
CA ASN A 264 -8.26 -5.98 -5.13
C ASN A 264 -8.74 -4.55 -4.81
N VAL A 265 -9.52 -3.95 -5.71
CA VAL A 265 -9.91 -2.53 -5.67
C VAL A 265 -10.82 -2.16 -4.47
N SER A 266 -11.39 -3.15 -3.77
CA SER A 266 -12.38 -2.93 -2.70
C SER A 266 -11.87 -3.39 -1.33
N SER A 267 -10.91 -2.65 -0.79
CA SER A 267 -10.30 -2.92 0.52
C SER A 267 -11.30 -2.89 1.68
N VAL A 268 -11.13 -3.80 2.64
CA VAL A 268 -11.90 -3.85 3.90
C VAL A 268 -10.94 -3.80 5.07
N LEU A 269 -11.32 -3.08 6.13
CA LEU A 269 -10.57 -3.03 7.37
C LEU A 269 -11.15 -3.99 8.41
N TRP A 270 -10.31 -4.86 8.96
CA TRP A 270 -10.68 -5.69 10.10
C TRP A 270 -9.55 -5.80 11.11
N GLU A 271 -9.90 -5.62 12.39
CA GLU A 271 -9.00 -5.84 13.52
C GLU A 271 -9.64 -6.87 14.45
N ARG A 272 -9.15 -8.10 14.42
CA ARG A 272 -9.60 -9.16 15.32
C ARG A 272 -8.98 -8.95 16.70
N LYS A 273 -9.80 -8.55 17.67
CA LYS A 273 -9.37 -8.45 19.07
C LYS A 273 -9.05 -9.86 19.61
N GLY A 274 -7.83 -10.08 20.09
CA GLY A 274 -7.43 -11.31 20.79
C GLY A 274 -6.53 -12.28 20.01
N VAL A 275 -6.18 -12.04 18.74
CA VAL A 275 -5.22 -12.87 17.97
C VAL A 275 -3.79 -12.31 18.06
N ALA A 276 -3.46 -11.68 19.17
CA ALA A 276 -2.07 -11.48 19.53
C ALA A 276 -1.57 -12.78 20.17
N GLY A 277 -1.14 -13.76 19.37
CA GLY A 277 -0.29 -14.82 19.89
C GLY A 277 -0.55 -16.28 19.50
N ARG A 278 -1.23 -16.64 18.41
CA ARG A 278 -1.22 -18.04 17.94
C ARG A 278 -0.94 -18.15 16.44
N ALA A 279 0.16 -18.83 16.14
CA ALA A 279 0.68 -19.31 14.85
C ALA A 279 1.36 -18.29 13.90
N GLY A 280 2.70 -18.27 13.94
CA GLY A 280 3.52 -18.51 12.73
C GLY A 280 3.79 -17.37 11.75
N TRP A 281 3.27 -16.17 11.97
CA TRP A 281 3.81 -14.97 11.33
C TRP A 281 4.29 -14.04 12.42
N GLU A 282 5.60 -14.01 12.67
CA GLU A 282 6.21 -12.80 13.18
C GLU A 282 6.03 -11.72 12.11
N PRO A 283 5.21 -10.68 12.33
CA PRO A 283 5.38 -9.46 11.57
C PRO A 283 6.65 -8.86 12.17
N GLY A 284 7.80 -9.17 11.57
CA GLY A 284 9.08 -8.55 11.87
C GLY A 284 8.83 -7.08 12.16
N GLY A 285 9.10 -6.71 13.42
CA GLY A 285 8.71 -5.47 14.07
C GLY A 285 7.78 -4.57 13.26
N ARG A 286 6.46 -4.66 13.49
CA ARG A 286 5.61 -3.48 13.34
C ARG A 286 6.08 -2.46 14.37
N GLN A 287 7.18 -1.78 14.08
CA GLN A 287 7.49 -0.46 14.61
C GLN A 287 6.17 0.28 14.47
N LYS A 288 5.55 0.59 15.61
CA LYS A 288 4.41 1.50 15.68
C LYS A 288 4.92 2.86 15.23
N THR A 289 5.14 3.01 13.93
CA THR A 289 5.47 4.28 13.30
C THR A 289 4.27 5.14 13.60
N ARG A 290 4.47 6.13 14.46
CA ARG A 290 3.39 7.02 14.92
C ARG A 290 2.67 7.54 13.67
N ASN A 291 1.34 7.61 13.73
CA ASN A 291 0.46 8.08 12.66
C ASN A 291 0.99 9.29 11.84
N PRO A 292 1.64 10.30 12.45
CA PRO A 292 2.20 11.44 11.71
C PRO A 292 3.33 11.06 10.75
N ALA A 293 4.15 10.06 11.08
CA ALA A 293 5.28 9.66 10.25
C ALA A 293 4.83 9.06 8.92
N ILE A 294 3.81 8.19 8.94
CA ILE A 294 3.26 7.58 7.73
C ILE A 294 2.55 8.63 6.87
N ALA A 295 1.74 9.50 7.47
CA ALA A 295 1.10 10.60 6.75
C ALA A 295 2.13 11.53 6.08
N THR A 296 3.22 11.83 6.79
CA THR A 296 4.32 12.64 6.25
C THR A 296 5.02 11.93 5.09
N VAL A 297 5.29 10.63 5.20
CA VAL A 297 5.93 9.86 4.12
C VAL A 297 5.02 9.77 2.90
N LEU A 298 3.72 9.55 3.08
CA LEU A 298 2.75 9.52 1.98
C LEU A 298 2.67 10.88 1.27
N ALA A 299 2.57 11.97 2.03
CA ALA A 299 2.63 13.33 1.48
C ALA A 299 3.96 13.61 0.77
N GLN A 300 5.07 13.05 1.28
CA GLN A 300 6.39 13.24 0.69
C GLN A 300 6.64 12.47 -0.60
N THR A 301 5.95 11.35 -0.78
CA THR A 301 6.16 10.40 -1.88
C THR A 301 5.07 10.45 -2.94
N GLY A 302 3.94 11.10 -2.67
CA GLY A 302 2.80 11.20 -3.58
C GLY A 302 2.00 9.91 -3.75
N VAL A 303 2.32 8.84 -2.99
CA VAL A 303 1.60 7.57 -3.04
C VAL A 303 0.24 7.72 -2.39
N ILE A 304 -0.82 7.43 -3.14
CA ILE A 304 -2.20 7.45 -2.65
C ILE A 304 -2.52 6.06 -2.11
N VAL A 305 -2.89 5.99 -0.83
CA VAL A 305 -3.34 4.74 -0.19
C VAL A 305 -4.76 4.91 0.34
N PRO A 306 -5.58 3.85 0.41
CA PRO A 306 -6.89 3.92 1.01
C PRO A 306 -6.81 4.35 2.49
N VAL A 307 -7.59 5.35 2.88
CA VAL A 307 -7.62 5.91 4.24
C VAL A 307 -9.00 5.75 4.87
N ARG A 308 -9.01 5.43 6.17
CA ARG A 308 -10.19 5.57 7.02
C ARG A 308 -9.98 6.67 8.04
N ARG A 309 -10.93 7.59 8.13
CA ARG A 309 -11.00 8.60 9.21
C ARG A 309 -11.98 8.16 10.29
N THR A 310 -11.55 8.11 11.54
CA THR A 310 -12.44 7.84 12.68
C THR A 310 -13.23 9.10 13.06
N ARG A 311 -14.32 8.93 13.83
CA ARG A 311 -15.11 10.06 14.37
C ARG A 311 -14.27 11.03 15.22
N ALA A 312 -13.23 10.54 15.87
CA ALA A 312 -12.27 11.33 16.64
C ALA A 312 -11.14 11.94 15.78
N GLY A 313 -11.27 11.93 14.45
CA GLY A 313 -10.30 12.51 13.52
C GLY A 313 -9.04 11.67 13.26
N ARG A 314 -8.91 10.47 13.85
CA ARG A 314 -7.72 9.63 13.64
C ARG A 314 -7.76 9.01 12.24
N GLN A 315 -6.62 9.05 11.54
CA GLN A 315 -6.45 8.40 10.25
C GLN A 315 -5.89 6.98 10.43
N LYS A 316 -6.42 6.01 9.67
CA LYS A 316 -5.86 4.66 9.52
C LYS A 316 -5.59 4.43 8.03
N PHE A 317 -4.37 4.05 7.69
CA PHE A 317 -3.92 3.81 6.33
C PHE A 317 -3.93 2.31 6.03
N VAL A 318 -4.43 1.90 4.86
CA VAL A 318 -4.30 0.54 4.34
C VAL A 318 -3.12 0.53 3.37
N ILE A 319 -2.04 -0.14 3.73
CA ILE A 319 -0.81 -0.17 2.94
C ILE A 319 -0.50 -1.62 2.60
N SER A 320 -0.49 -1.97 1.32
CA SER A 320 -0.09 -3.30 0.86
C SER A 320 1.42 -3.52 1.07
N ARG A 321 1.90 -4.77 1.00
CA ARG A 321 3.35 -5.05 1.09
C ARG A 321 4.13 -4.37 -0.05
N THR A 322 3.56 -4.34 -1.25
CA THR A 322 4.15 -3.69 -2.43
C THR A 322 4.21 -2.17 -2.23
N ASP A 323 3.13 -1.54 -1.73
CA ASP A 323 3.13 -0.10 -1.44
C ASP A 323 4.12 0.24 -0.34
N LEU A 324 4.21 -0.60 0.70
CA LEU A 324 5.16 -0.40 1.80
C LEU A 324 6.61 -0.47 1.32
N GLN A 325 6.95 -1.42 0.43
CA GLN A 325 8.27 -1.51 -0.19
C GLN A 325 8.55 -0.28 -1.07
N SER A 326 7.57 0.16 -1.86
CA SER A 326 7.67 1.37 -2.68
C SER A 326 7.90 2.61 -1.83
N LEU A 327 7.14 2.76 -0.74
CA LEU A 327 7.29 3.84 0.24
C LEU A 327 8.67 3.82 0.90
N GLN A 328 9.17 2.66 1.32
CA GLN A 328 10.52 2.55 1.88
C GLN A 328 11.60 2.91 0.85
N LYS A 329 11.46 2.46 -0.40
CA LYS A 329 12.40 2.78 -1.48
C LYS A 329 12.41 4.28 -1.81
N ALA A 330 11.24 4.91 -1.82
CA ALA A 330 11.10 6.36 -2.03
C ALA A 330 11.62 7.15 -0.82
N GLN A 331 11.33 6.72 0.41
CA GLN A 331 11.85 7.36 1.62
C GLN A 331 13.38 7.30 1.68
N ARG A 332 14.00 6.19 1.27
CA ARG A 332 15.46 6.05 1.19
C ARG A 332 16.11 6.97 0.16
N SER A 333 15.40 7.40 -0.89
CA SER A 333 15.94 8.37 -1.86
C SER A 333 15.81 9.81 -1.41
N LEU A 334 14.94 10.12 -0.44
CA LEU A 334 14.78 11.47 0.12
C LEU A 334 15.90 11.82 1.10
N VAL A 335 16.84 12.63 0.65
CA VAL A 335 17.99 13.08 1.43
C VAL A 335 17.80 14.49 1.97
N THR A 336 18.55 14.84 3.02
CA THR A 336 18.58 16.23 3.51
C THR A 336 19.28 17.13 2.51
N LEU A 337 18.98 18.43 2.55
CA LEU A 337 19.61 19.41 1.68
C LEU A 337 21.15 19.43 1.79
N LYS A 338 21.70 19.20 2.99
CA LYS A 338 23.17 19.09 3.21
C LYS A 338 23.76 17.82 2.58
N THR A 339 23.04 16.71 2.66
CA THR A 339 23.46 15.45 2.03
C THR A 339 23.37 15.54 0.52
N ALA A 340 22.30 16.14 -0.03
CA ALA A 340 22.16 16.43 -1.46
C ALA A 340 23.30 17.32 -1.98
N ALA A 341 23.62 18.39 -1.25
CA ALA A 341 24.73 19.29 -1.58
C ALA A 341 26.09 18.55 -1.66
N ARG A 342 26.38 17.71 -0.65
CA ARG A 342 27.59 16.88 -0.65
C ARG A 342 27.60 15.89 -1.80
N TYR A 343 26.46 15.26 -2.09
CA TYR A 343 26.30 14.27 -3.14
C TYR A 343 26.51 14.89 -4.54
N ALA A 344 25.90 16.03 -4.81
CA ALA A 344 26.01 16.73 -6.09
C ALA A 344 27.31 17.54 -6.25
N GLY A 345 28.14 17.65 -5.20
CA GLY A 345 29.39 18.41 -5.23
C GLY A 345 29.20 19.94 -5.30
N MET A 346 28.09 20.48 -4.80
CA MET A 346 27.79 21.92 -4.85
C MET A 346 27.25 22.45 -3.51
N SER A 347 27.14 23.77 -3.36
CA SER A 347 26.65 24.36 -2.11
C SER A 347 25.15 24.11 -1.88
N SER A 348 24.75 24.01 -0.61
CA SER A 348 23.35 23.93 -0.16
C SER A 348 22.41 24.97 -0.82
N ARG A 349 22.89 26.21 -0.98
CA ARG A 349 22.08 27.29 -1.58
C ARG A 349 21.79 27.06 -3.07
N ARG A 350 22.69 26.38 -3.79
CA ARG A 350 22.48 26.06 -5.21
C ARG A 350 21.46 24.94 -5.36
N ILE A 351 21.54 23.90 -4.53
CA ILE A 351 20.51 22.85 -4.47
C ILE A 351 19.13 23.46 -4.21
N GLU A 352 19.03 24.40 -3.27
CA GLU A 352 17.78 25.11 -3.01
C GLU A 352 17.29 25.92 -4.22
N ALA A 353 18.19 26.63 -4.91
CA ALA A 353 17.86 27.37 -6.12
C ALA A 353 17.37 26.45 -7.26
N LEU A 354 18.02 25.29 -7.46
CA LEU A 354 17.62 24.29 -8.46
C LEU A 354 16.27 23.67 -8.13
N ALA A 355 16.01 23.36 -6.85
CA ALA A 355 14.72 22.83 -6.40
C ALA A 355 13.60 23.85 -6.60
N LYS A 356 13.85 25.13 -6.28
CA LYS A 356 12.89 26.22 -6.50
C LYS A 356 12.57 26.46 -7.97
N ALA A 357 13.56 26.25 -8.84
CA ALA A 357 13.40 26.35 -10.29
C ALA A 357 12.75 25.11 -10.94
N GLY A 358 12.45 24.05 -10.16
CA GLY A 358 11.85 22.82 -10.68
C GLY A 358 12.80 21.89 -11.42
N LEU A 359 14.11 22.19 -11.44
CA LEU A 359 15.13 21.36 -12.10
C LEU A 359 15.47 20.08 -11.32
N ILE A 360 15.20 20.07 -10.02
CA ILE A 360 15.27 18.87 -9.17
C ILE A 360 14.03 18.78 -8.28
N THR A 361 13.59 17.55 -8.01
CA THR A 361 12.39 17.29 -7.23
C THR A 361 12.69 17.45 -5.74
N SER A 362 11.86 18.25 -5.06
CA SER A 362 11.93 18.44 -3.62
C SER A 362 10.59 18.22 -2.97
N THR A 363 10.60 17.73 -1.73
CA THR A 363 9.38 17.64 -0.92
C THR A 363 9.57 18.32 0.41
N SER A 364 8.93 19.49 0.58
CA SER A 364 9.01 20.38 1.75
C SER A 364 10.44 20.78 2.16
N THR A 365 11.19 19.87 2.77
CA THR A 365 12.55 20.09 3.30
C THR A 365 13.57 19.04 2.83
N ARG A 366 13.17 18.06 2.03
CA ARG A 366 14.04 16.98 1.52
C ARG A 366 14.12 17.02 0.01
N ILE A 367 15.24 16.54 -0.53
CA ILE A 367 15.51 16.48 -1.96
C ILE A 367 15.50 15.02 -2.39
N ASP A 368 14.85 14.71 -3.51
CA ASP A 368 14.90 13.37 -4.08
C ASP A 368 16.24 13.17 -4.79
N LYS A 369 17.07 12.27 -4.26
CA LYS A 369 18.38 11.94 -4.81
C LYS A 369 18.29 11.53 -6.28
N ARG A 370 17.21 10.83 -6.69
CA ARG A 370 17.03 10.37 -8.08
C ARG A 370 16.93 11.52 -9.07
N SER A 371 16.33 12.63 -8.67
CA SER A 371 16.23 13.82 -9.52
C SER A 371 17.59 14.50 -9.72
N ILE A 372 18.49 14.40 -8.75
CA ILE A 372 19.88 14.86 -8.89
C ILE A 372 20.63 13.93 -9.85
N ASP A 373 20.48 12.61 -9.69
CA ASP A 373 21.07 11.62 -10.59
C ASP A 373 20.62 11.87 -12.04
N HIS A 374 19.31 12.03 -12.27
CA HIS A 374 18.76 12.35 -13.59
C HIS A 374 19.31 13.66 -14.18
N LEU A 375 19.42 14.72 -13.37
CA LEU A 375 19.99 15.98 -13.81
C LEU A 375 21.47 15.80 -14.25
N LEU A 376 22.27 15.11 -13.44
CA LEU A 376 23.68 14.85 -13.74
C LEU A 376 23.82 13.96 -14.98
N ASP A 377 23.02 12.91 -15.10
CA ASP A 377 23.01 12.02 -16.26
C ASP A 377 22.59 12.76 -17.54
N SER A 378 21.63 13.70 -17.44
CA SER A 378 21.21 14.53 -18.58
C SER A 378 22.34 15.46 -19.05
N ILE A 379 23.10 16.05 -18.12
CA ILE A 379 24.28 16.87 -18.45
C ILE A 379 25.36 16.01 -19.13
N VAL A 380 25.58 14.78 -18.64
CA VAL A 380 26.53 13.84 -19.26
C VAL A 380 26.06 13.41 -20.65
N GLY A 381 24.76 13.19 -20.83
CA GLY A 381 24.16 12.89 -22.14
C GLY A 381 24.31 14.03 -23.14
N ALA A 382 24.32 15.28 -22.67
CA ALA A 382 24.56 16.47 -23.48
C ALA A 382 26.05 16.69 -23.86
N CYS A 383 26.98 15.91 -23.29
CA CYS A 383 28.39 15.96 -23.69
C CYS A 383 28.58 15.44 -25.12
N ALA A 384 29.13 16.27 -26.01
CA ALA A 384 29.50 15.87 -27.35
C ALA A 384 30.70 14.91 -27.31
N ARG A 385 30.57 13.72 -27.91
CA ARG A 385 31.62 12.69 -27.91
C ARG A 385 32.82 13.03 -28.81
N ASP A 386 32.64 13.95 -29.77
CA ASP A 386 33.64 14.34 -30.77
C ASP A 386 33.79 15.87 -30.87
N ALA A 387 33.93 16.56 -29.72
CA ALA A 387 34.11 18.00 -29.70
C ALA A 387 35.59 18.41 -29.88
N PRO A 388 35.88 19.49 -30.64
CA PRO A 388 37.21 20.08 -30.71
C PRO A 388 37.68 20.55 -29.32
N ALA A 389 39.00 20.67 -29.15
CA ALA A 389 39.62 21.09 -27.89
C ALA A 389 39.01 22.41 -27.38
N LEU A 390 38.76 22.49 -26.07
CA LEU A 390 38.34 23.71 -25.41
C LEU A 390 39.51 24.71 -25.38
N ASP A 391 39.25 25.99 -25.63
CA ASP A 391 40.28 27.03 -25.68
C ASP A 391 40.73 27.44 -24.26
N ASP A 392 39.77 27.63 -23.35
CA ASP A 392 40.02 27.96 -21.94
C ASP A 392 39.14 27.10 -21.02
N PRO A 393 39.52 25.81 -20.83
CA PRO A 393 38.70 24.85 -20.09
C PRO A 393 38.64 25.17 -18.59
N VAL A 394 37.42 25.22 -18.06
CA VAL A 394 37.14 25.34 -16.63
C VAL A 394 36.21 24.21 -16.21
N SER A 395 36.47 23.56 -15.07
CA SER A 395 35.56 22.54 -14.56
C SER A 395 34.21 23.16 -14.18
N VAL A 396 33.08 22.45 -14.38
CA VAL A 396 31.76 22.95 -13.99
C VAL A 396 31.72 23.27 -12.49
N ALA A 397 32.40 22.49 -11.66
CA ALA A 397 32.55 22.78 -10.23
C ALA A 397 33.26 24.13 -9.95
N ASP A 398 34.35 24.43 -10.67
CA ASP A 398 35.08 25.70 -10.53
C ASP A 398 34.30 26.86 -11.14
N ALA A 399 33.58 26.62 -12.24
CA ALA A 399 32.67 27.59 -12.85
C ALA A 399 31.58 28.01 -11.86
N LEU A 400 30.96 27.04 -11.19
CA LEU A 400 30.00 27.28 -10.11
C LEU A 400 30.64 27.96 -8.88
N ARG A 401 31.94 27.83 -8.65
CA ARG A 401 32.59 28.43 -7.48
C ARG A 401 33.06 29.86 -7.73
N LEU A 402 33.55 30.16 -8.92
CA LEU A 402 34.27 31.39 -9.24
C LEU A 402 33.46 32.35 -10.12
N TYR A 403 32.63 31.83 -11.03
CA TYR A 403 32.04 32.64 -12.09
C TYR A 403 30.52 32.73 -12.00
N VAL A 404 29.80 31.63 -11.73
CA VAL A 404 28.33 31.59 -11.76
C VAL A 404 27.72 31.99 -10.40
N PRO A 405 26.96 33.10 -10.28
CA PRO A 405 26.24 33.44 -9.06
C PRO A 405 25.19 32.38 -8.65
N VAL A 406 24.69 32.42 -7.42
CA VAL A 406 23.68 31.43 -6.97
C VAL A 406 22.38 31.60 -7.74
N GLU A 407 22.01 32.84 -8.01
CA GLU A 407 20.79 33.28 -8.69
C GLU A 407 20.77 32.83 -10.15
N ALA A 408 21.93 32.79 -10.80
CA ALA A 408 22.10 32.33 -12.17
C ALA A 408 22.23 30.81 -12.30
N SER A 409 22.25 30.05 -11.18
CA SER A 409 22.47 28.60 -11.23
C SER A 409 21.41 27.89 -12.06
N ALA A 410 20.13 28.23 -11.90
CA ALA A 410 19.05 27.55 -12.60
C ALA A 410 19.20 27.69 -14.13
N VAL A 411 19.41 28.92 -14.62
CA VAL A 411 19.61 29.21 -16.04
C VAL A 411 20.86 28.52 -16.58
N PHE A 412 21.94 28.50 -15.81
CA PHE A 412 23.17 27.82 -16.21
C PHE A 412 22.96 26.31 -16.36
N PHE A 413 22.30 25.67 -15.38
CA PHE A 413 21.99 24.23 -15.45
C PHE A 413 21.03 23.88 -16.58
N ASP A 414 20.03 24.71 -16.85
CA ASP A 414 19.12 24.53 -17.99
C ASP A 414 19.88 24.53 -19.33
N ARG A 415 20.83 25.45 -19.51
CA ARG A 415 21.69 25.48 -20.71
C ARG A 415 22.61 24.27 -20.83
N LEU A 416 23.12 23.76 -19.70
CA LEU A 416 23.93 22.54 -19.69
C LEU A 416 23.11 21.33 -20.14
N VAL A 417 21.88 21.19 -19.65
CA VAL A 417 20.98 20.09 -19.99
C VAL A 417 20.53 20.17 -21.45
N ASN A 418 20.23 21.37 -21.95
CA ASN A 418 19.78 21.60 -23.32
C ASN A 418 20.92 21.57 -24.36
N GLY A 419 22.17 21.32 -23.97
CA GLY A 419 23.31 21.25 -24.89
C GLY A 419 23.75 22.60 -25.46
N ASN A 420 23.29 23.72 -24.89
CA ASN A 420 23.61 25.07 -25.34
C ASN A 420 25.01 25.55 -24.91
N VAL A 421 25.72 24.74 -24.13
CA VAL A 421 27.09 24.98 -23.65
C VAL A 421 27.92 23.77 -24.04
N ARG A 422 29.12 24.01 -24.59
CA ARG A 422 30.01 22.92 -24.98
C ARG A 422 30.58 22.23 -23.73
N LEU A 423 30.43 20.92 -23.68
CA LEU A 423 30.84 20.08 -22.54
C LEU A 423 31.83 19.01 -23.00
N VAL A 424 32.99 18.95 -22.32
CA VAL A 424 33.99 17.88 -22.54
C VAL A 424 34.17 17.08 -21.24
N PRO A 425 33.85 15.77 -21.24
CA PRO A 425 34.06 14.91 -20.08
C PRO A 425 35.49 14.39 -20.02
N THR A 426 36.04 14.25 -18.81
CA THR A 426 37.30 13.51 -18.59
C THR A 426 37.01 12.02 -18.41
N ARG A 427 37.84 11.13 -18.97
CA ARG A 427 37.69 9.67 -18.81
C ARG A 427 37.68 9.29 -17.31
N ILE A 428 36.53 8.86 -16.76
CA ILE A 428 36.31 7.71 -15.85
C ILE A 428 34.92 7.72 -15.15
N LYS A 429 34.35 6.50 -15.11
CA LYS A 429 33.24 5.83 -14.38
C LYS A 429 32.22 6.49 -13.43
N MET A 430 32.25 7.76 -13.02
CA MET A 430 31.12 8.36 -12.27
C MET A 430 31.08 9.89 -12.46
N PRO A 431 29.94 10.50 -12.85
CA PRO A 431 29.91 11.89 -13.25
C PRO A 431 29.87 12.83 -12.03
N MET A 432 31.03 13.27 -11.57
CA MET A 432 31.10 14.43 -10.68
C MET A 432 31.26 15.70 -11.51
N LEU A 433 30.58 16.79 -11.13
CA LEU A 433 30.67 18.10 -11.81
C LEU A 433 32.11 18.63 -11.95
N ARG A 434 33.05 18.13 -11.16
CA ARG A 434 34.47 18.48 -11.24
C ARG A 434 35.20 17.86 -12.42
N GLN A 435 34.63 16.83 -13.05
CA GLN A 435 35.21 16.09 -14.18
C GLN A 435 34.58 16.47 -15.53
N ILE A 436 33.66 17.42 -15.51
CA ILE A 436 33.02 18.00 -16.70
C ILE A 436 33.62 19.39 -16.91
N PHE A 437 34.12 19.66 -18.12
CA PHE A 437 34.75 20.93 -18.46
C PHE A 437 33.89 21.71 -19.45
N VAL A 438 33.88 23.02 -19.27
CA VAL A 438 33.21 24.03 -20.10
C VAL A 438 34.19 25.10 -20.49
N ASP A 439 33.98 25.76 -21.63
CA ASP A 439 34.77 26.92 -22.00
C ASP A 439 34.40 28.13 -21.12
N ARG A 440 35.41 28.90 -20.68
CA ARG A 440 35.19 30.11 -19.87
C ARG A 440 34.31 31.14 -20.59
N CYS A 441 34.39 31.25 -21.91
CA CYS A 441 33.56 32.17 -22.69
C CYS A 441 32.07 31.77 -22.65
N ASP A 442 31.77 30.48 -22.71
CA ASP A 442 30.39 29.96 -22.66
C ASP A 442 29.78 30.14 -21.26
N VAL A 443 30.59 30.04 -20.20
CA VAL A 443 30.20 30.38 -18.83
C VAL A 443 29.87 31.88 -18.72
N ALA A 444 30.73 32.75 -19.26
CA ALA A 444 30.51 34.19 -19.25
C ALA A 444 29.26 34.60 -20.04
N ALA A 445 29.02 33.99 -21.20
CA ALA A 445 27.83 34.21 -22.01
C ALA A 445 26.55 33.76 -21.28
N SER A 446 26.62 32.66 -20.53
CA SER A 446 25.50 32.15 -19.72
C SER A 446 25.14 33.06 -18.54
N ILE A 447 26.13 33.76 -17.99
CA ILE A 447 25.91 34.74 -16.93
C ILE A 447 25.35 36.06 -17.50
N ARG A 448 25.85 36.53 -18.65
CA ARG A 448 25.38 37.77 -19.28
C ARG A 448 23.87 37.77 -19.55
N VAL A 449 23.33 36.63 -19.98
CA VAL A 449 21.88 36.50 -20.22
C VAL A 449 21.06 36.35 -18.92
N ALA A 450 21.68 35.92 -17.81
CA ALA A 450 20.99 35.75 -16.52
C ALA A 450 21.02 37.03 -15.64
N VAL A 451 21.85 38.03 -15.99
CA VAL A 451 22.13 39.22 -15.17
C VAL A 451 21.54 40.50 -15.79
N GLU A 452 20.31 40.43 -16.28
CA GLU A 452 19.44 41.62 -16.38
C GLU A 452 18.79 41.98 -15.03
N SER A 453 19.05 41.18 -13.99
CA SER A 453 18.55 41.44 -12.63
C SER A 453 19.55 42.23 -11.78
N GLY A 454 19.31 43.54 -11.66
CA GLY A 454 20.08 44.55 -10.91
C GLY A 454 20.21 44.33 -9.40
N SER A 455 20.75 43.19 -8.98
CA SER A 455 21.05 42.92 -7.58
C SER A 455 22.35 43.61 -7.14
N PRO A 456 22.33 44.38 -6.03
CA PRO A 456 23.51 45.08 -5.53
C PRO A 456 24.61 44.11 -5.06
N LEU A 457 25.85 44.33 -5.50
CA LEU A 457 27.02 43.52 -5.20
C LEU A 457 27.70 43.99 -3.91
N SER A 458 28.26 43.06 -3.14
CA SER A 458 29.19 43.43 -2.05
C SER A 458 30.57 43.81 -2.63
N ILE A 459 31.34 44.61 -1.89
CA ILE A 459 32.71 44.99 -2.28
C ILE A 459 33.59 43.75 -2.52
N VAL A 460 33.45 42.71 -1.70
CA VAL A 460 34.19 41.46 -1.84
C VAL A 460 33.80 40.70 -3.12
N GLU A 461 32.51 40.71 -3.46
CA GLU A 461 32.02 40.06 -4.68
C GLU A 461 32.47 40.81 -5.94
N ALA A 462 32.45 42.15 -5.89
CA ALA A 462 32.97 42.99 -6.97
C ALA A 462 34.49 42.77 -7.17
N ALA A 463 35.27 42.67 -6.10
CA ALA A 463 36.70 42.34 -6.17
C ALA A 463 36.95 41.00 -6.88
N ARG A 464 36.15 39.98 -6.54
CA ARG A 464 36.25 38.64 -7.16
C ARG A 464 35.90 38.70 -8.65
N ARG A 465 34.84 39.43 -9.04
CA ARG A 465 34.45 39.60 -10.43
C ARG A 465 35.50 40.31 -11.28
N LEU A 466 36.22 41.26 -10.70
CA LEU A 466 37.31 41.98 -11.36
C LEU A 466 38.65 41.23 -11.33
N GLY A 467 38.75 40.09 -10.61
CA GLY A 467 39.99 39.34 -10.47
C GLY A 467 41.08 40.08 -9.68
N ILE A 468 40.70 41.00 -8.78
CA ILE A 468 41.64 41.81 -7.97
C ILE A 468 41.58 41.45 -6.49
N LYS A 469 42.64 41.78 -5.74
CA LYS A 469 42.66 41.59 -4.29
C LYS A 469 41.61 42.48 -3.61
N GLN A 470 40.96 41.98 -2.55
CA GLN A 470 39.91 42.71 -1.83
C GLN A 470 40.37 44.10 -1.38
N GLU A 471 41.60 44.22 -0.89
CA GLU A 471 42.20 45.48 -0.46
C GLU A 471 42.28 46.52 -1.60
N VAL A 472 42.53 46.09 -2.83
CA VAL A 472 42.54 46.97 -4.02
C VAL A 472 41.14 47.48 -4.30
N MET A 473 40.12 46.61 -4.16
CA MET A 473 38.73 47.02 -4.37
C MET A 473 38.25 48.02 -3.32
N TYR A 474 38.59 47.81 -2.04
CA TYR A 474 38.30 48.78 -0.99
C TYR A 474 38.99 50.12 -1.26
N HIS A 475 40.23 50.10 -1.74
CA HIS A 475 40.95 51.32 -2.15
C HIS A 475 40.18 52.07 -3.23
N LEU A 476 39.84 51.41 -4.36
CA LEU A 476 39.09 52.00 -5.47
C LEU A 476 37.75 52.62 -5.05
N VAL A 477 37.09 51.98 -4.08
CA VAL A 477 35.83 52.42 -3.49
C VAL A 477 36.01 53.60 -2.53
N ASN A 478 37.14 53.69 -1.83
CA ASN A 478 37.44 54.78 -0.90
C ASN A 478 37.90 56.05 -1.62
N ILE A 479 38.67 55.90 -2.71
CA ILE A 479 39.07 57.03 -3.57
C ILE A 479 37.96 57.47 -4.54
N GLY A 480 36.80 56.79 -4.52
CA GLY A 480 35.61 57.19 -5.27
C GLY A 480 35.61 56.78 -6.76
N LEU A 481 36.56 55.98 -7.23
CA LEU A 481 36.57 55.48 -8.61
C LEU A 481 35.44 54.48 -8.90
N VAL A 482 34.98 53.76 -7.87
CA VAL A 482 33.80 52.90 -7.94
C VAL A 482 32.72 53.45 -7.04
N LYS A 483 31.58 53.81 -7.61
CA LYS A 483 30.43 54.34 -6.86
C LYS A 483 29.85 53.25 -5.94
N THR A 484 29.55 53.63 -4.71
CA THR A 484 28.87 52.77 -3.73
C THR A 484 27.62 53.42 -3.19
N ARG A 485 26.58 52.63 -2.97
CA ARG A 485 25.37 53.03 -2.24
C ARG A 485 25.29 52.28 -0.91
N THR A 486 24.64 52.87 0.08
CA THR A 486 24.32 52.17 1.32
C THR A 486 23.08 51.32 1.08
N GLY A 487 23.26 50.01 0.99
CA GLY A 487 22.19 49.05 0.73
C GLY A 487 22.03 48.05 1.86
N LYS A 488 20.86 47.42 1.96
CA LYS A 488 20.67 46.27 2.83
C LYS A 488 21.22 45.03 2.14
N LEU A 489 22.41 44.58 2.56
CA LEU A 489 22.85 43.23 2.25
C LEU A 489 22.22 42.30 3.30
N ARG A 490 21.07 41.73 2.96
CA ARG A 490 20.22 40.91 3.86
C ARG A 490 19.72 41.67 5.10
N ARG A 491 20.43 41.57 6.23
CA ARG A 491 20.02 42.04 7.57
C ARG A 491 20.88 43.20 8.11
N ARG A 492 21.94 43.61 7.40
CA ARG A 492 22.83 44.71 7.82
C ARG A 492 22.94 45.74 6.71
N ALA A 493 22.99 47.02 7.09
CA ALA A 493 23.37 48.08 6.17
C ALA A 493 24.86 47.91 5.82
N ALA A 494 25.16 47.87 4.52
CA ALA A 494 26.51 47.72 4.01
C ALA A 494 26.68 48.57 2.74
N ARG A 495 27.92 48.94 2.43
CA ARG A 495 28.26 49.55 1.14
C ARG A 495 28.15 48.49 0.05
N VAL A 496 27.31 48.76 -0.93
CA VAL A 496 27.06 47.90 -2.09
C VAL A 496 27.35 48.66 -3.39
N ILE A 497 27.70 47.91 -4.42
CA ILE A 497 28.03 48.41 -5.76
C ILE A 497 26.98 47.88 -6.73
N GLU A 498 26.37 48.75 -7.52
CA GLU A 498 25.46 48.32 -8.58
C GLU A 498 26.26 47.69 -9.73
N ALA A 499 25.70 46.67 -10.37
CA ALA A 499 26.37 45.98 -11.47
C ALA A 499 26.76 46.96 -12.59
N ASP A 500 25.89 47.93 -12.89
CA ASP A 500 26.10 48.95 -13.90
C ASP A 500 27.25 49.91 -13.57
N ASP A 501 27.43 50.26 -12.28
CA ASP A 501 28.54 51.11 -11.85
C ASP A 501 29.88 50.37 -11.94
N LEU A 502 29.88 49.06 -11.70
CA LEU A 502 31.07 48.22 -11.89
C LEU A 502 31.42 48.07 -13.38
N LEU A 503 30.41 47.95 -14.26
CA LEU A 503 30.61 47.90 -15.70
C LEU A 503 31.19 49.23 -16.23
N LYS A 504 30.60 50.37 -15.85
CA LYS A 504 31.12 51.70 -16.18
C LYS A 504 32.57 51.89 -15.73
N PHE A 505 32.92 51.39 -14.54
CA PHE A 505 34.30 51.41 -14.07
C PHE A 505 35.22 50.60 -15.00
N THR A 506 34.84 49.38 -15.38
CA THR A 506 35.65 48.55 -16.29
C THR A 506 35.75 49.11 -17.69
N GLU A 507 34.77 49.87 -18.16
CA GLU A 507 34.81 50.56 -19.45
C GLU A 507 35.74 51.77 -19.44
N GLN A 508 35.85 52.46 -18.31
CA GLN A 508 36.63 53.70 -18.19
C GLN A 508 38.07 53.46 -17.73
N PHE A 509 38.34 52.38 -16.99
CA PHE A 509 39.61 52.17 -16.33
C PHE A 509 40.18 50.78 -16.61
N ALA A 510 41.51 50.71 -16.73
CA ALA A 510 42.24 49.46 -16.89
C ALA A 510 43.44 49.39 -15.93
N PRO A 511 43.84 48.20 -15.47
CA PRO A 511 45.10 48.02 -14.77
C PRO A 511 46.27 48.37 -15.68
N LEU A 512 47.22 49.16 -15.18
CA LEU A 512 48.43 49.52 -15.93
C LEU A 512 49.20 48.28 -16.42
N LEU A 513 49.23 47.23 -15.61
CA LEU A 513 49.93 45.99 -15.92
C LEU A 513 49.39 45.30 -17.18
N THR A 514 48.09 45.42 -17.45
CA THR A 514 47.48 44.83 -18.65
C THR A 514 47.96 45.54 -19.91
N MET A 515 48.04 46.88 -19.88
CA MET A 515 48.58 47.68 -20.98
C MET A 515 50.09 47.53 -21.13
N ALA A 516 50.85 47.51 -20.03
CA ALA A 516 52.30 47.32 -20.06
C ALA A 516 52.67 45.96 -20.68
N LYS A 517 51.93 44.89 -20.34
CA LYS A 517 52.12 43.57 -20.97
C LYS A 517 51.82 43.58 -22.46
N ALA A 518 50.76 44.28 -22.89
CA ALA A 518 50.43 44.42 -24.31
C ALA A 518 51.51 45.21 -25.08
N ALA A 519 52.22 46.12 -24.41
CA ALA A 519 53.34 46.88 -24.95
C ALA A 519 54.71 46.20 -24.78
N GLY A 520 54.77 44.96 -24.25
CA GLY A 520 56.02 44.23 -24.01
C GLY A 520 56.88 44.77 -22.85
N VAL A 521 56.33 45.62 -21.99
CA VAL A 521 57.05 46.31 -20.91
C VAL A 521 57.01 45.49 -19.62
N SER A 522 58.15 45.41 -18.94
CA SER A 522 58.26 44.69 -17.68
C SER A 522 57.43 45.35 -16.56
N PRO A 523 56.84 44.59 -15.62
CA PRO A 523 56.01 45.13 -14.54
C PRO A 523 56.71 46.19 -13.67
N ARG A 524 58.04 46.12 -13.54
CA ARG A 524 58.85 47.07 -12.76
C ARG A 524 58.99 48.43 -13.46
N GLN A 525 59.03 48.44 -14.79
CA GLN A 525 59.19 49.65 -15.60
C GLN A 525 57.84 50.27 -16.00
N ALA A 526 56.74 49.55 -15.81
CA ALA A 526 55.40 49.98 -16.21
C ALA A 526 55.01 51.41 -15.76
N PRO A 527 55.28 51.86 -14.51
CA PRO A 527 54.93 53.21 -14.09
C PRO A 527 55.74 54.30 -14.79
N GLU A 528 57.02 54.05 -15.02
CA GLU A 528 57.91 55.00 -15.68
C GLU A 528 57.59 55.10 -17.18
N TRP A 529 57.35 53.95 -17.80
CA TRP A 529 56.85 53.85 -19.17
C TRP A 529 55.54 54.61 -19.37
N ALA A 530 54.60 54.53 -18.42
CA ALA A 530 53.34 55.25 -18.49
C ALA A 530 53.55 56.77 -18.52
N ARG A 531 54.46 57.30 -17.70
CA ARG A 531 54.78 58.74 -17.66
C ARG A 531 55.41 59.22 -18.97
N GLN A 532 56.38 58.46 -19.49
CA GLN A 532 57.06 58.78 -20.75
C GLN A 532 56.12 58.69 -21.96
N SER A 533 55.14 57.79 -21.91
CA SER A 533 54.15 57.58 -22.97
C SER A 533 52.92 58.49 -22.85
N GLY A 534 52.91 59.43 -21.90
CA GLY A 534 51.78 60.35 -21.67
C GLY A 534 50.49 59.68 -21.15
N VAL A 535 50.58 58.45 -20.63
CA VAL A 535 49.44 57.72 -20.08
C VAL A 535 49.19 58.17 -18.64
N GLY A 536 48.10 58.90 -18.41
CA GLY A 536 47.74 59.40 -17.09
C GLY A 536 47.47 58.29 -16.07
N LEU A 537 48.30 58.23 -15.03
CA LEU A 537 48.11 57.37 -13.86
C LEU A 537 47.05 57.98 -12.94
N ILE A 538 45.97 57.23 -12.65
CA ILE A 538 44.84 57.73 -11.88
C ILE A 538 44.95 57.36 -10.40
N THR A 539 45.37 56.14 -10.13
CA THR A 539 45.60 55.63 -8.77
C THR A 539 46.79 54.67 -8.82
N GLY A 540 47.51 54.53 -7.71
CA GLY A 540 48.61 53.60 -7.54
C GLY A 540 49.60 54.05 -6.45
N PRO A 541 50.64 53.24 -6.17
CA PRO A 541 51.52 53.45 -5.02
C PRO A 541 52.16 54.84 -4.95
N SER A 542 52.52 55.42 -6.10
CA SER A 542 53.13 56.76 -6.20
C SER A 542 52.15 57.90 -6.47
N VAL A 543 50.84 57.63 -6.59
CA VAL A 543 49.82 58.66 -6.85
C VAL A 543 49.01 58.95 -5.59
N ASP A 544 48.47 57.92 -4.97
CA ASP A 544 47.53 58.02 -3.85
C ASP A 544 47.77 56.94 -2.78
N GLY A 545 48.93 56.27 -2.82
CA GLY A 545 49.26 55.14 -1.94
C GLY A 545 48.49 53.85 -2.25
N GLY A 546 47.77 53.79 -3.38
CA GLY A 546 47.03 52.61 -3.81
C GLY A 546 47.93 51.41 -4.06
N ARG A 547 47.39 50.19 -3.93
CA ARG A 547 48.19 48.95 -4.10
C ARG A 547 48.44 48.55 -5.55
N GLN A 548 47.75 49.16 -6.50
CA GLN A 548 47.82 48.80 -7.92
C GLN A 548 47.63 50.04 -8.78
N TYR A 549 48.42 50.16 -9.85
CA TYR A 549 48.28 51.26 -10.81
C TYR A 549 47.08 51.06 -11.74
N TRP A 550 46.22 52.06 -11.84
CA TRP A 550 45.13 52.13 -12.81
C TRP A 550 45.25 53.37 -13.68
N ILE A 551 44.83 53.22 -14.92
CA ILE A 551 44.88 54.25 -15.97
C ILE A 551 43.50 54.41 -16.60
N ARG A 552 43.26 55.58 -17.20
CA ARG A 552 42.09 55.76 -18.06
C ARG A 552 42.28 54.93 -19.32
N ARG A 553 41.25 54.21 -19.75
CA ARG A 553 41.28 53.59 -21.07
C ARG A 553 41.36 54.69 -22.13
N PRO A 554 42.32 54.65 -23.07
CA PRO A 554 42.32 55.56 -24.20
C PRO A 554 41.10 55.26 -25.08
N ALA A 555 40.36 56.30 -25.46
CA ALA A 555 39.22 56.16 -26.37
C ALA A 555 39.72 55.64 -27.73
N GLY A 556 39.39 54.39 -28.07
CA GLY A 556 39.65 53.82 -29.40
C GLY A 556 40.69 52.70 -29.53
N VAL A 557 41.23 52.14 -28.45
CA VAL A 557 42.11 50.94 -28.54
C VAL A 557 41.40 49.72 -27.96
N ASP A 558 40.93 48.84 -28.85
CA ASP A 558 40.45 47.51 -28.48
C ASP A 558 41.66 46.59 -28.27
N ILE A 559 42.09 46.42 -27.01
CA ILE A 559 43.25 45.60 -26.62
C ILE A 559 42.93 44.08 -26.80
N SER A 560 41.78 43.74 -27.37
CA SER A 560 41.37 42.37 -27.70
C SER A 560 42.12 41.78 -28.90
N ARG A 561 42.84 42.57 -29.70
CA ARG A 561 43.62 42.07 -30.84
C ARG A 561 45.01 42.70 -30.86
N GLY A 562 46.03 41.88 -30.62
CA GLY A 562 47.42 42.27 -30.83
C GLY A 562 47.68 42.44 -32.33
N VAL A 563 47.57 43.68 -32.83
CA VAL A 563 48.23 44.13 -34.07
C VAL A 563 48.54 45.62 -33.91
N ILE A 564 49.82 45.96 -33.93
CA ILE A 564 50.31 47.34 -34.05
C ILE A 564 50.31 47.70 -35.55
N PRO A 565 49.75 48.83 -36.02
CA PRO A 565 50.04 49.32 -37.34
C PRO A 565 51.41 50.03 -37.32
N ALA A 566 52.34 49.54 -38.15
CA ALA A 566 53.58 50.23 -38.45
C ALA A 566 53.26 51.59 -39.08
N ARG A 567 53.91 52.67 -38.60
CA ARG A 567 54.08 53.89 -39.38
C ARG A 567 55.56 54.24 -39.48
N VAL A 568 56.02 54.12 -40.71
CA VAL A 568 57.21 54.69 -41.33
C VAL A 568 57.32 56.18 -41.00
N LYS A 569 58.55 56.65 -40.73
CA LYS A 569 59.09 57.85 -41.38
C LYS A 569 60.60 57.93 -41.21
N ASP A 570 61.19 58.35 -42.32
CA ASP A 570 62.57 58.78 -42.60
C ASP A 570 63.31 59.46 -41.45
#